data_AF-A0A7V3CY47-F1
#
_entry.id   AF-A0A7V3CY47-F1
#
_cell.length_a   1.000
_cell.length_b   1.000
_cell.length_c   1.000
_cell.angle_alpha   90.00
_cell.angle_beta   90.00
_cell.angle_gamma   90.00
#
_symmetry.space_group_name_H-M   'P 1'
#
loop_
_entity.id
_entity.type
_entity.pdbx_description
1 polymer ?
#
loop_
_entity_poly.entity_id
_entity_poly.type
_entity_poly.pdbx_seq_one_letter_code
_entity_poly.pdbx_strand_id
1 'polypeptide(L)'
;MKKLSSYILFFMFIALISCKEDTVTNPPSDNSDFFPAKVGSKYYYNFYYDVNPALNGGKTISIVDTTNILGTPYFEEIDSSIFEGLLTVDTTFFRNSRTGIFYFIDTTGVSEFIPDSIRNQLSID
;
A
#
# COMPACT_ATOMS: atom_id res chain seq x y z
N MET A 1 -15.39 31.99 -42.22
CA MET A 1 -14.21 31.27 -41.65
C MET A 1 -13.72 31.84 -40.31
N LYS A 2 -13.84 33.15 -40.02
CA LYS A 2 -13.41 33.75 -38.74
C LYS A 2 -14.05 33.14 -37.47
N LYS A 3 -15.31 32.69 -37.54
CA LYS A 3 -15.99 32.03 -36.41
C LYS A 3 -15.42 30.65 -36.08
N LEU A 4 -14.99 29.88 -37.08
CA LEU A 4 -14.41 28.53 -36.89
C LEU A 4 -13.03 28.60 -36.19
N SER A 5 -12.23 29.61 -36.55
CA SER A 5 -10.94 29.90 -35.89
C SER A 5 -11.10 30.23 -34.41
N SER A 6 -12.21 30.86 -34.02
CA SER A 6 -12.47 31.23 -32.62
C SER A 6 -12.78 30.01 -31.75
N TYR A 7 -13.46 29.00 -32.29
CA TYR A 7 -13.78 27.78 -31.55
C TYR A 7 -12.56 26.88 -31.35
N ILE A 8 -11.65 26.84 -32.33
CA ILE A 8 -10.37 26.10 -32.22
C ILE A 8 -9.48 26.71 -31.13
N LEU A 9 -9.42 28.05 -31.07
CA LEU A 9 -8.65 28.75 -30.03
C LEU A 9 -9.23 28.50 -28.62
N PHE A 10 -10.56 28.41 -28.52
CA PHE A 10 -11.24 28.12 -27.25
C PHE A 10 -11.00 26.68 -26.79
N PHE A 11 -11.03 25.70 -27.70
CA PHE A 11 -10.76 24.30 -27.38
C PHE A 11 -9.30 24.05 -26.97
N MET A 12 -8.37 24.80 -27.57
CA MET A 12 -6.95 24.77 -27.20
C MET A 12 -6.69 25.31 -25.78
N PHE A 13 -7.49 26.29 -25.34
CA PHE A 13 -7.38 26.86 -23.99
C PHE A 13 -7.87 25.91 -22.90
N ILE A 14 -8.89 25.10 -23.18
CA ILE A 14 -9.45 24.13 -22.21
C ILE A 14 -8.49 22.94 -22.00
N ALA A 15 -7.71 22.56 -23.03
CA ALA A 15 -6.76 21.47 -22.93
C ALA A 15 -5.59 21.73 -21.95
N LEU A 16 -5.28 23.01 -21.67
CA LEU A 16 -4.17 23.38 -20.78
C LEU A 16 -4.52 23.32 -19.28
N ILE A 17 -5.80 23.13 -18.92
CA ILE A 17 -6.27 23.16 -17.51
C ILE A 17 -6.40 21.74 -16.92
N SER A 18 -6.15 20.69 -17.71
CA SER A 18 -6.50 19.30 -17.33
C SER A 18 -5.38 18.46 -16.70
N CYS A 19 -4.21 19.02 -16.41
CA CYS A 19 -3.20 18.35 -15.60
C CYS A 19 -3.17 18.99 -14.21
N LYS A 20 -4.01 18.48 -13.31
CA LYS A 20 -3.76 18.64 -11.89
C LYS A 20 -2.76 17.54 -11.54
N GLU A 21 -1.51 17.91 -11.30
CA GLU A 21 -0.55 16.98 -10.71
C GLU A 21 -1.12 16.53 -9.38
N ASP A 22 -1.34 15.23 -9.23
CA ASP A 22 -1.63 14.63 -7.94
C ASP A 22 -0.39 14.84 -7.09
N THR A 23 -0.40 15.91 -6.29
CA THR A 23 0.62 16.11 -5.27
C THR A 23 0.51 14.93 -4.33
N VAL A 24 1.47 14.01 -4.41
CA VAL A 24 1.62 12.91 -3.46
C VAL A 24 1.84 13.56 -2.10
N THR A 25 0.76 13.75 -1.36
CA THR A 25 0.83 14.32 -0.02
C THR A 25 1.48 13.28 0.87
N ASN A 26 2.73 13.53 1.24
CA ASN A 26 3.36 12.79 2.31
C ASN A 26 2.55 13.02 3.60
N PRO A 27 2.10 11.95 4.27
CA PRO A 27 1.37 12.06 5.51
C PRO A 27 2.26 12.69 6.61
N PRO A 28 1.67 13.42 7.57
CA PRO A 28 2.40 14.16 8.59
C PRO A 28 3.19 13.23 9.55
N SER A 29 4.47 13.53 9.83
CA SER A 29 5.39 12.63 10.58
C SER A 29 5.27 12.67 12.11
N ASP A 30 4.68 13.72 12.71
CA ASP A 30 4.87 13.98 14.14
C ASP A 30 3.79 13.37 15.05
N ASN A 31 3.99 12.10 15.41
CA ASN A 31 3.38 11.31 16.52
C ASN A 31 2.80 9.99 15.99
N SER A 32 3.63 8.94 16.05
CA SER A 32 3.45 7.61 15.46
C SER A 32 2.74 6.60 16.36
N ASP A 33 2.33 6.99 17.57
CA ASP A 33 1.93 6.05 18.63
C ASP A 33 0.46 5.59 18.56
N PHE A 34 -0.27 5.93 17.48
CA PHE A 34 -1.66 5.49 17.31
C PHE A 34 -1.78 3.99 17.02
N PHE A 35 -0.74 3.39 16.45
CA PHE A 35 -0.62 1.95 16.25
C PHE A 35 0.74 1.52 16.81
N PRO A 36 0.81 0.66 17.84
CA PRO A 36 2.07 0.29 18.50
C PRO A 36 2.90 -0.66 17.62
N ALA A 37 3.30 -0.18 16.44
CA ALA A 37 4.18 -0.86 15.53
C ALA A 37 5.61 -0.78 16.06
N LYS A 38 6.13 -1.93 16.46
CA LYS A 38 7.53 -2.10 16.84
C LYS A 38 8.05 -3.34 16.15
N VAL A 39 9.28 -3.28 15.66
CA VAL A 39 9.97 -4.48 15.17
C VAL A 39 9.96 -5.56 16.25
N GLY A 40 9.50 -6.75 15.88
CA GLY A 40 9.26 -7.89 16.77
C GLY A 40 7.85 -7.99 17.33
N SER A 41 6.97 -7.00 17.13
CA SER A 41 5.56 -7.11 17.49
C SER A 41 4.86 -8.18 16.66
N LYS A 42 3.97 -8.94 17.31
CA LYS A 42 3.12 -9.94 16.67
C LYS A 42 1.68 -9.80 17.14
N TYR A 43 0.75 -9.87 16.20
CA TYR A 43 -0.68 -9.86 16.45
C TYR A 43 -1.30 -11.13 15.91
N TYR A 44 -2.20 -11.72 16.69
CA TYR A 44 -2.87 -12.97 16.36
C TYR A 44 -4.37 -12.71 16.32
N TYR A 45 -5.00 -13.13 15.23
CA TYR A 45 -6.42 -12.98 14.99
C TYR A 45 -7.00 -14.34 14.63
N ASN A 46 -8.16 -14.65 15.19
CA ASN A 46 -9.00 -15.74 14.73
C ASN A 46 -10.23 -15.13 14.08
N PHE A 47 -10.65 -15.67 12.95
CA PHE A 47 -11.85 -15.21 12.26
C PHE A 47 -12.76 -16.39 11.90
N TYR A 48 -14.04 -16.08 11.85
CA TYR A 48 -15.14 -17.00 11.56
C TYR A 48 -16.01 -16.37 10.48
N TYR A 49 -16.29 -17.13 9.44
CA TYR A 49 -17.27 -16.77 8.42
C TYR A 49 -18.55 -17.56 8.66
N ASP A 50 -19.63 -16.82 8.90
CA ASP A 50 -20.98 -17.36 9.07
C ASP A 50 -21.61 -17.74 7.72
N VAL A 51 -21.00 -18.72 7.06
CA VAL A 51 -21.47 -19.33 5.81
C VAL A 51 -21.79 -20.80 6.05
N ASN A 52 -22.41 -21.50 5.10
CA ASN A 52 -22.80 -22.91 5.27
C ASN A 52 -22.10 -23.78 4.21
N PRO A 53 -21.11 -24.62 4.58
CA PRO A 53 -20.60 -24.87 5.92
C PRO A 53 -19.80 -23.69 6.50
N ALA A 54 -19.77 -23.56 7.84
CA ALA A 54 -19.03 -22.49 8.49
C ALA A 54 -17.52 -22.62 8.27
N LEU A 55 -16.86 -21.49 8.02
CA LEU A 55 -15.43 -21.46 7.72
C LEU A 55 -14.66 -20.72 8.81
N ASN A 56 -13.60 -21.33 9.30
CA ASN A 56 -12.71 -20.76 10.30
C ASN A 56 -11.34 -20.51 9.69
N GLY A 57 -10.66 -19.48 10.19
CA GLY A 57 -9.27 -19.24 9.85
C GLY A 57 -8.55 -18.45 10.92
N GLY A 58 -7.23 -18.37 10.74
CA GLY A 58 -6.34 -17.59 11.60
C GLY A 58 -5.54 -16.62 10.76
N LYS A 59 -5.24 -15.45 11.30
CA LYS A 59 -4.28 -14.49 10.75
C LYS A 59 -3.24 -14.17 11.81
N THR A 60 -1.98 -14.21 11.43
CA THR A 60 -0.85 -13.73 12.22
C THR A 60 -0.19 -12.59 11.47
N ILE A 61 -0.06 -11.44 12.12
CA ILE A 61 0.64 -10.27 11.60
C ILE A 61 1.95 -10.15 12.36
N SER A 62 3.08 -10.05 11.66
CA SER A 62 4.41 -9.89 12.26
C SER A 62 5.10 -8.66 11.69
N ILE A 63 5.52 -7.75 12.56
CA ILE A 63 6.35 -6.61 12.17
C ILE A 63 7.80 -7.04 12.28
N VAL A 64 8.46 -7.26 11.15
CA VAL A 64 9.74 -7.99 11.11
C VAL A 64 10.96 -7.08 11.00
N ASP A 65 10.84 -5.95 10.32
CA ASP A 65 11.94 -5.03 10.10
C ASP A 65 11.42 -3.62 9.76
N THR A 66 12.33 -2.70 9.50
CA THR A 66 12.10 -1.40 8.87
C THR A 66 12.91 -1.28 7.60
N THR A 67 12.31 -0.76 6.53
CA THR A 67 12.97 -0.52 5.25
C THR A 67 12.76 0.93 4.79
N ASN A 68 13.64 1.44 3.93
CA ASN A 68 13.49 2.75 3.31
C ASN A 68 13.06 2.60 1.86
N ILE A 69 11.88 3.10 1.51
CA ILE A 69 11.37 3.13 0.14
C ILE A 69 11.36 4.59 -0.32
N LEU A 70 12.13 4.91 -1.36
CA LEU A 70 12.29 6.28 -1.89
C LEU A 70 12.65 7.32 -0.82
N GLY A 71 13.52 6.93 0.13
CA GLY A 71 13.96 7.79 1.23
C GLY A 71 12.93 7.98 2.36
N THR A 72 11.78 7.30 2.29
CA THR A 72 10.78 7.28 3.35
C THR A 72 10.87 5.97 4.14
N PRO A 73 10.94 6.01 5.48
CA PRO A 73 10.96 4.81 6.31
C PRO A 73 9.57 4.16 6.40
N TYR A 74 9.54 2.84 6.25
CA TYR A 74 8.37 1.97 6.40
C TYR A 74 8.71 0.79 7.32
N PHE A 75 7.71 0.30 8.03
CA PHE A 75 7.74 -1.01 8.68
C PHE A 75 7.45 -2.10 7.65
N GLU A 76 8.18 -3.20 7.72
CA GLU A 76 7.89 -4.43 6.99
C GLU A 76 6.96 -5.31 7.83
N GLU A 77 5.81 -5.64 7.27
CA GLU A 77 4.77 -6.46 7.86
C GLU A 77 4.62 -7.76 7.07
N ILE A 78 4.75 -8.90 7.75
CA ILE A 78 4.45 -10.21 7.19
C ILE A 78 3.10 -10.67 7.73
N ASP A 79 2.15 -10.81 6.80
CA ASP A 79 0.81 -11.30 7.04
C ASP A 79 0.73 -12.77 6.66
N SER A 80 0.47 -13.62 7.65
CA SER A 80 0.24 -15.05 7.45
C SER A 80 -1.21 -15.36 7.75
N SER A 81 -1.94 -15.91 6.80
CA SER A 81 -3.32 -16.35 6.99
C SER A 81 -3.48 -17.83 6.65
N ILE A 82 -4.22 -18.54 7.50
CA ILE A 82 -4.59 -19.94 7.28
C ILE A 82 -6.11 -19.96 7.11
N PHE A 83 -6.55 -20.40 5.94
CA PHE A 83 -7.97 -20.54 5.60
C PHE A 83 -8.19 -21.88 4.91
N GLU A 84 -9.12 -22.70 5.40
CA GLU A 84 -9.38 -24.06 4.88
C GLU A 84 -8.12 -24.96 4.79
N GLY A 85 -7.13 -24.72 5.66
CA GLY A 85 -5.85 -25.44 5.66
C GLY A 85 -4.83 -24.93 4.62
N LEU A 86 -5.18 -23.94 3.82
CA LEU A 86 -4.28 -23.25 2.91
C LEU A 86 -3.60 -22.08 3.64
N LEU A 87 -2.26 -22.08 3.61
CA LEU A 87 -1.44 -20.99 4.13
C LEU A 87 -1.18 -19.98 3.01
N THR A 88 -1.55 -18.73 3.24
CA THR A 88 -1.17 -17.58 2.43
C THR A 88 -0.24 -16.70 3.25
N VAL A 89 0.86 -16.26 2.64
CA VAL A 89 1.81 -15.33 3.25
C VAL A 89 1.94 -14.16 2.30
N ASP A 90 1.80 -12.95 2.82
CA ASP A 90 1.96 -11.70 2.09
C ASP A 90 2.91 -10.77 2.88
N THR A 91 3.61 -9.90 2.16
CA THR A 91 4.51 -8.91 2.76
C THR A 91 4.06 -7.52 2.33
N THR A 92 3.71 -6.69 3.31
CA THR A 92 3.30 -5.31 3.10
C THR A 92 4.24 -4.35 3.80
N PHE A 93 4.24 -3.10 3.35
CA PHE A 93 5.03 -2.04 3.97
C PHE A 93 4.09 -0.94 4.41
N PHE A 94 4.17 -0.52 5.68
CA PHE A 94 3.33 0.56 6.18
C PHE A 94 4.12 1.58 6.98
N ARG A 95 3.60 2.80 7.07
CA ARG A 95 4.13 3.84 7.95
C ARG A 95 3.02 4.41 8.81
N ASN A 96 3.39 4.76 10.04
CA ASN A 96 2.51 5.48 10.95
C ASN A 96 2.66 6.98 10.76
N SER A 97 1.55 7.68 10.91
CA SER A 97 1.45 9.13 10.92
C SER A 97 0.42 9.54 11.98
N ARG A 98 0.34 10.83 12.32
CA ARG A 98 -0.72 11.34 13.21
C ARG A 98 -2.13 11.01 12.75
N THR A 99 -2.31 10.96 11.43
CA THR A 99 -3.64 10.86 10.81
C THR A 99 -4.01 9.42 10.49
N GLY A 100 -3.10 8.46 10.70
CA GLY A 100 -3.38 7.05 10.48
C GLY A 100 -2.19 6.23 10.00
N ILE A 101 -2.50 5.04 9.51
CA ILE A 101 -1.56 4.08 8.94
C ILE A 101 -1.66 4.17 7.42
N PHE A 102 -0.51 4.25 6.75
CA PHE A 102 -0.43 4.36 5.30
C PHE A 102 0.40 3.21 4.75
N TYR A 103 -0.22 2.39 3.90
CA TYR A 103 0.46 1.30 3.21
C TYR A 103 1.13 1.82 1.95
N PHE A 104 2.33 1.31 1.68
CA PHE A 104 2.99 1.47 0.41
C PHE A 104 2.21 0.69 -0.66
N ILE A 105 1.98 1.34 -1.80
CA ILE A 105 1.34 0.73 -2.97
C ILE A 105 2.30 0.95 -4.13
N ASP A 106 2.74 -0.14 -4.76
CA ASP A 106 3.49 -0.06 -6.00
C ASP A 106 2.53 0.36 -7.13
N THR A 107 2.73 1.55 -7.68
CA THR A 107 1.95 2.06 -8.81
C THR A 107 2.53 1.64 -10.17
N THR A 108 3.72 1.04 -10.20
CA THR A 108 4.37 0.56 -11.42
C THR A 108 3.91 -0.84 -11.83
N GLY A 109 3.36 -1.61 -10.89
CA GLY A 109 2.94 -3.00 -11.09
C GLY A 109 4.10 -3.99 -11.21
N VAL A 110 5.35 -3.56 -11.06
CA VAL A 110 6.53 -4.42 -11.18
C VAL A 110 6.56 -5.44 -10.06
N SER A 111 6.11 -5.08 -8.85
CA SER A 111 6.08 -5.98 -7.71
C SER A 111 5.19 -7.20 -7.90
N GLU A 112 4.14 -7.12 -8.74
CA GLU A 112 3.23 -8.25 -9.01
C GLU A 112 3.93 -9.42 -9.74
N PHE A 113 5.02 -9.14 -10.46
CA PHE A 113 5.77 -10.15 -11.21
C PHE A 113 6.90 -10.78 -10.39
N ILE A 114 7.15 -10.28 -9.18
CA ILE A 114 8.23 -10.75 -8.31
C ILE A 114 7.61 -11.61 -7.20
N PRO A 115 7.82 -12.94 -7.22
CA PRO A 115 7.40 -13.82 -6.13
C PRO A 115 8.01 -13.39 -4.80
N ASP A 116 7.24 -13.42 -3.72
CA ASP A 116 7.69 -12.97 -2.40
C ASP A 116 8.96 -13.69 -1.92
N SER A 117 9.13 -14.97 -2.29
CA SER A 117 10.31 -15.77 -1.96
C SER A 117 11.65 -15.17 -2.42
N ILE A 118 11.66 -14.35 -3.48
CA ILE A 118 12.87 -13.70 -4.01
C ILE A 118 12.84 -12.18 -3.84
N ARG A 119 11.73 -11.61 -3.35
CA ARG A 119 11.54 -10.16 -3.24
C ARG A 119 12.59 -9.51 -2.34
N ASN A 120 12.94 -10.14 -1.23
CA ASN A 120 13.94 -9.62 -0.28
C ASN A 120 15.40 -9.78 -0.79
N GLN A 121 15.61 -10.41 -1.96
CA GLN A 121 16.91 -10.57 -2.61
C GLN A 121 17.09 -9.61 -3.79
N LEU A 122 16.03 -8.89 -4.17
CA LEU A 122 16.04 -7.95 -5.28
C LEU A 122 16.20 -6.53 -4.75
N SER A 123 17.22 -5.85 -5.24
CA SER A 123 17.35 -4.40 -5.13
C SER A 123 17.13 -3.82 -6.51
N ILE A 124 16.11 -2.98 -6.67
CA ILE A 124 15.86 -2.23 -7.90
C ILE A 124 16.59 -0.89 -7.75
N ASP A 125 17.53 -0.63 -8.65
CA ASP A 125 18.31 0.62 -8.75
C ASP A 125 17.62 1.61 -9.71
#